data_AF-A0A7C1Y0Y1-F1
#
_entry.id   AF-A0A7C1Y0Y1-F1
#
_cell.length_a   1.000
_cell.length_b   1.000
_cell.length_c   1.000
_cell.angle_alpha   90.00
_cell.angle_beta   90.00
_cell.angle_gamma   90.00
#
_symmetry.space_group_name_H-M   'P 1'
#
loop_
_entity.id
_entity.type
_entity.pdbx_description
1 polymer ?
#
loop_
_entity_poly.entity_id
_entity_poly.type
_entity_poly.pdbx_seq_one_letter_code
_entity_poly.pdbx_strand_id
1 'polypeptide(L)'
;MSGRNLFFIFASVLCAGLLLACASTGPQPRLNYLGTIDADTSITAVADTAPHAQAGTSGETFTLKVATLNLAHGRKDSLNQFFLSEETIRANLDDIARVFRQQQADIVALQEADAASFWSGDFDHVAYLAKQAHYPWHLHAYNVNSWFSTFGTALLSRIPLLEGIEYTFEPSPPTLDKGFVLASIHWPGKAGEPSRIVDIISVHLDFSRQSVRDQQLREMREVMASRMNPTIVLGDFNSEWLQQGSVINELAKKSRFSTFQPKSNAYNSYKNKRLDWILITRDLEFVSYRVLPDNLSDHRMTIAEIKFKSKPSGIHHARQ
;
A
#
# COMPACT_ATOMS: atom_id res chain seq x y z
N MET A 1 -11.87 -30.56 17.43
CA MET A 1 -10.98 -29.90 16.45
C MET A 1 -11.67 -30.02 15.09
N SER A 2 -12.25 -28.90 14.63
CA SER A 2 -13.31 -28.88 13.61
C SER A 2 -12.74 -28.65 12.20
N GLY A 3 -13.21 -29.44 11.23
CA GLY A 3 -12.78 -29.50 9.82
C GLY A 3 -13.01 -28.25 8.96
N ARG A 4 -13.06 -27.04 9.54
CA ARG A 4 -13.17 -25.77 8.81
C ARG A 4 -11.81 -25.23 8.34
N ASN A 5 -10.69 -25.69 8.92
CA ASN A 5 -9.35 -25.28 8.50
C ASN A 5 -8.83 -26.02 7.26
N LEU A 6 -9.42 -27.17 6.89
CA LEU A 6 -8.97 -27.94 5.72
C LEU A 6 -9.57 -27.40 4.40
N PHE A 7 -10.73 -26.73 4.45
CA PHE A 7 -11.43 -26.23 3.26
C PHE A 7 -10.80 -24.95 2.69
N PHE A 8 -10.19 -24.11 3.53
CA PHE A 8 -9.42 -22.95 3.06
C PHE A 8 -8.14 -23.35 2.32
N ILE A 9 -7.50 -24.44 2.76
CA ILE A 9 -6.35 -25.01 2.05
C ILE A 9 -6.81 -25.53 0.67
N PHE A 10 -7.99 -26.14 0.56
CA PHE A 10 -8.48 -26.67 -0.72
C PHE A 10 -8.91 -25.60 -1.74
N ALA A 11 -9.48 -24.47 -1.33
CA ALA A 11 -9.80 -23.38 -2.26
C ALA A 11 -8.54 -22.69 -2.83
N SER A 12 -7.47 -22.60 -2.03
CA SER A 12 -6.15 -22.11 -2.48
C SER A 12 -5.37 -23.17 -3.28
N VAL A 13 -5.51 -24.45 -2.93
CA VAL A 13 -4.81 -25.58 -3.58
C VAL A 13 -5.47 -26.01 -4.88
N LEU A 14 -6.78 -25.81 -5.09
CA LEU A 14 -7.39 -26.05 -6.41
C LEU A 14 -6.83 -25.10 -7.48
N CYS A 15 -6.39 -23.89 -7.09
CA CYS A 15 -5.63 -23.01 -7.98
C CYS A 15 -4.21 -23.54 -8.21
N ALA A 16 -3.54 -24.06 -7.18
CA ALA A 16 -2.20 -24.62 -7.29
C ALA A 16 -2.10 -25.84 -8.23
N GLY A 17 -3.18 -26.63 -8.35
CA GLY A 17 -3.23 -27.81 -9.22
C GLY A 17 -3.25 -27.51 -10.72
N LEU A 18 -3.67 -26.31 -11.14
CA LEU A 18 -3.66 -25.85 -12.54
C LEU A 18 -2.50 -24.88 -12.85
N LEU A 19 -1.79 -24.38 -11.83
CA LEU A 19 -0.70 -23.41 -11.95
C LEU A 19 0.69 -24.04 -12.21
N LEU A 20 0.78 -25.38 -12.32
CA LEU A 20 2.06 -26.10 -12.37
C LEU A 20 2.76 -26.13 -13.75
N ALA A 21 2.29 -25.36 -14.74
CA ALA A 21 3.00 -25.22 -16.01
C ALA A 21 2.71 -23.86 -16.67
N CYS A 22 3.32 -22.79 -16.17
CA CYS A 22 3.31 -21.50 -16.87
C CYS A 22 4.75 -20.99 -16.94
N ALA A 23 5.31 -21.05 -18.14
CA ALA A 23 6.66 -20.58 -18.43
C ALA A 23 6.76 -19.09 -18.07
N SER A 24 7.63 -18.76 -17.13
CA SER A 24 8.06 -17.39 -16.85
C SER A 24 8.74 -16.81 -18.10
N THR A 25 8.35 -15.61 -18.50
CA THR A 25 9.05 -14.81 -19.51
C THR A 25 10.40 -14.32 -18.95
N GLY A 26 11.42 -15.17 -18.94
CA GLY A 26 12.77 -14.85 -18.43
C GLY A 26 12.83 -14.42 -16.96
N PRO A 27 14.03 -14.36 -16.35
CA PRO A 27 14.17 -13.79 -15.01
C PRO A 27 13.97 -12.27 -15.07
N GLN A 28 12.86 -11.77 -14.52
CA GLN A 28 12.68 -10.33 -14.29
C GLN A 28 13.63 -9.86 -13.17
N PRO A 29 14.26 -8.68 -13.30
CA PRO A 29 15.02 -8.10 -12.21
C PRO A 29 14.13 -7.92 -10.97
N ARG A 30 14.64 -8.31 -9.80
CA ARG A 30 13.93 -8.17 -8.52
C ARG A 30 13.85 -6.73 -8.03
N LEU A 31 14.65 -5.83 -8.57
CA LEU A 31 14.75 -4.43 -8.19
C LEU A 31 14.85 -3.57 -9.45
N ASN A 32 13.86 -2.71 -9.67
CA ASN A 32 13.89 -1.68 -10.70
C ASN A 32 13.94 -0.31 -10.03
N TYR A 33 14.93 0.50 -10.41
CA TYR A 33 14.97 1.91 -10.06
C TYR A 33 14.40 2.73 -11.21
N LEU A 34 13.41 3.53 -10.89
CA LEU A 34 12.78 4.49 -11.78
C LEU A 34 13.14 5.90 -11.29
N GLY A 35 13.34 6.82 -12.23
CA GLY A 35 13.51 8.24 -11.91
C GLY A 35 12.19 8.87 -11.46
N THR A 36 12.00 10.13 -11.85
CA THR A 36 10.71 10.81 -11.71
C THR A 36 9.64 10.05 -12.46
N ILE A 37 8.48 9.88 -11.83
CA ILE A 37 7.31 9.31 -12.48
C ILE A 37 6.55 10.47 -13.13
N ASP A 38 6.38 10.39 -14.44
CA ASP A 38 5.64 11.39 -15.20
C ASP A 38 4.14 11.31 -14.88
N ALA A 39 3.46 12.46 -14.97
CA ALA A 39 2.02 12.49 -14.88
C ALA A 39 1.39 11.90 -16.15
N ASP A 40 0.36 11.06 -16.00
CA ASP A 40 -0.55 10.73 -17.09
C ASP A 40 -1.36 11.97 -17.47
N THR A 41 -0.92 12.62 -18.55
CA THR A 41 -1.54 13.84 -19.09
C THR A 41 -2.97 13.65 -19.58
N SER A 42 -3.46 12.41 -19.74
CA SER A 42 -4.85 12.11 -20.07
C SER A 42 -5.79 12.21 -18.86
N ILE A 43 -5.24 12.24 -17.64
CA ILE A 43 -5.98 12.35 -16.40
C ILE A 43 -6.04 13.82 -15.99
N THR A 44 -7.24 14.38 -15.91
CA THR A 44 -7.42 15.74 -15.40
C THR A 44 -6.97 15.79 -13.94
N ALA A 45 -5.88 16.50 -13.67
CA ALA A 45 -5.38 16.70 -12.32
C ALA A 45 -6.41 17.46 -11.48
N VAL A 46 -6.53 17.06 -10.22
CA VAL A 46 -7.35 17.78 -9.25
C VAL A 46 -6.57 19.01 -8.76
N ALA A 47 -7.25 20.11 -8.45
CA ALA A 47 -6.62 21.41 -8.19
C ALA A 47 -5.56 21.43 -7.07
N ASP A 48 -5.63 20.49 -6.11
CA ASP A 48 -4.68 20.35 -5.02
C ASP A 48 -3.68 19.22 -5.31
N THR A 49 -2.46 19.59 -5.68
CA THR A 49 -1.33 18.66 -5.95
C THR A 49 -0.26 18.71 -4.85
N ALA A 50 -0.62 19.19 -3.66
CA ALA A 50 0.26 19.30 -2.50
C ALA A 50 -0.48 18.85 -1.23
N PRO A 51 0.24 18.38 -0.19
CA PRO A 51 -0.36 18.09 1.11
C PRO A 51 -1.18 19.27 1.65
N HIS A 52 -2.29 18.96 2.33
CA HIS A 52 -3.27 19.98 2.75
C HIS A 52 -2.71 20.91 3.83
N ALA A 53 -2.76 22.22 3.58
CA ALA A 53 -2.43 23.24 4.57
C ALA A 53 -3.58 23.47 5.54
N GLN A 54 -3.27 23.55 6.84
CA GLN A 54 -4.19 24.07 7.86
C GLN A 54 -3.53 25.23 8.60
N ALA A 55 -4.22 26.37 8.66
CA ALA A 55 -3.80 27.53 9.43
C ALA A 55 -3.99 27.26 10.93
N GLY A 56 -2.90 27.14 11.67
CA GLY A 56 -2.90 27.03 13.12
C GLY A 56 -2.40 28.28 13.82
N THR A 57 -2.69 28.41 15.12
CA THR A 57 -2.20 29.50 15.97
C THR A 57 -0.66 29.56 16.11
N SER A 58 0.04 28.49 15.71
CA SER A 58 1.51 28.35 15.73
C SER A 58 2.14 28.29 14.33
N GLY A 59 1.40 28.75 13.30
CA GLY A 59 1.80 28.71 11.89
C GLY A 59 1.07 27.61 11.10
N GLU A 60 1.36 27.57 9.80
CA GLU A 60 0.76 26.60 8.87
C GLU A 60 1.26 25.17 9.17
N THR A 61 0.34 24.22 9.25
CA THR A 61 0.65 22.79 9.40
C THR A 61 0.11 22.03 8.20
N PHE A 62 0.98 21.25 7.57
CA PHE A 62 0.59 20.41 6.44
C PHE A 62 0.24 19.01 6.91
N THR A 63 -0.82 18.43 6.34
CA THR A 63 -1.25 17.05 6.56
C THR A 63 -1.28 16.30 5.22
N LEU A 64 -0.86 15.04 5.24
CA LEU A 64 -1.01 14.12 4.11
C LEU A 64 -2.06 13.06 4.46
N LYS A 65 -3.09 12.93 3.63
CA LYS A 65 -4.08 11.87 3.72
C LYS A 65 -3.62 10.69 2.87
N VAL A 66 -3.32 9.57 3.51
CA VAL A 66 -2.93 8.32 2.84
C VAL A 66 -3.99 7.25 3.03
N ALA A 67 -4.09 6.34 2.07
CA ALA A 67 -4.98 5.20 2.16
C ALA A 67 -4.33 3.91 1.64
N THR A 68 -4.75 2.75 2.16
CA THR A 68 -4.38 1.44 1.62
C THR A 68 -5.60 0.56 1.37
N LEU A 69 -5.55 -0.23 0.30
CA LEU A 69 -6.58 -1.21 -0.06
C LEU A 69 -5.95 -2.37 -0.86
N ASN A 70 -6.09 -3.59 -0.35
CA ASN A 70 -5.93 -4.79 -1.15
C ASN A 70 -7.16 -4.91 -2.09
N LEU A 71 -6.95 -4.92 -3.41
CA LEU A 71 -8.02 -4.92 -4.42
C LEU A 71 -8.68 -6.27 -4.63
N ALA A 72 -8.11 -7.35 -4.10
CA ALA A 72 -8.59 -8.71 -4.31
C ALA A 72 -8.77 -9.04 -5.81
N HIS A 73 -7.86 -8.57 -6.66
CA HIS A 73 -7.96 -8.73 -8.12
C HIS A 73 -9.26 -8.16 -8.72
N GLY A 74 -9.85 -7.13 -8.10
CA GLY A 74 -11.11 -6.51 -8.52
C GLY A 74 -12.36 -7.36 -8.28
N ARG A 75 -12.25 -8.46 -7.54
CA ARG A 75 -13.35 -9.44 -7.38
C ARG A 75 -14.39 -9.07 -6.33
N LYS A 76 -14.12 -8.05 -5.51
CA LYS A 76 -14.94 -7.69 -4.35
C LYS A 76 -15.08 -8.91 -3.42
N ASP A 77 -16.31 -9.27 -3.05
CA ASP A 77 -16.61 -10.44 -2.22
C ASP A 77 -16.75 -11.77 -2.98
N SER A 78 -16.58 -11.74 -4.31
CA SER A 78 -16.71 -12.95 -5.11
C SER A 78 -15.62 -13.96 -4.74
N LEU A 79 -15.95 -15.25 -4.75
CA LEU A 79 -15.01 -16.30 -4.32
C LEU A 79 -13.74 -16.36 -5.16
N ASN A 80 -13.83 -16.04 -6.46
CA ASN A 80 -12.71 -16.05 -7.38
C ASN A 80 -13.00 -15.10 -8.57
N GLN A 81 -12.02 -14.29 -8.94
CA GLN A 81 -12.04 -13.37 -10.08
C GLN A 81 -12.27 -14.07 -11.42
N PHE A 82 -11.82 -15.32 -11.55
CA PHE A 82 -11.90 -16.11 -12.78
C PHE A 82 -13.34 -16.32 -13.29
N PHE A 83 -14.33 -16.27 -12.39
CA PHE A 83 -15.74 -16.45 -12.75
C PHE A 83 -16.47 -15.12 -13.02
N LEU A 84 -15.76 -13.99 -12.98
CA LEU A 84 -16.33 -12.67 -13.21
C LEU A 84 -16.08 -12.23 -14.65
N SER A 85 -17.07 -11.56 -15.22
CA SER A 85 -16.92 -10.86 -16.49
C SER A 85 -16.08 -9.59 -16.30
N GLU A 86 -15.45 -9.12 -17.38
CA GLU A 86 -14.79 -7.82 -17.41
C GLU A 86 -15.72 -6.69 -16.94
N GLU A 87 -16.99 -6.70 -17.39
CA GLU A 87 -18.00 -5.70 -17.00
C GLU A 87 -18.23 -5.68 -15.48
N THR A 88 -18.30 -6.86 -14.85
CA THR A 88 -18.45 -6.97 -13.39
C THR A 88 -17.22 -6.44 -12.66
N ILE A 89 -16.02 -6.75 -13.15
CA ILE A 89 -14.78 -6.27 -12.56
C ILE A 89 -14.68 -4.75 -12.69
N ARG A 90 -15.01 -4.19 -13.86
CA ARG A 90 -15.09 -2.73 -14.06
C ARG A 90 -16.08 -2.07 -13.11
N ALA A 91 -17.28 -2.63 -12.95
CA ALA A 91 -18.28 -2.10 -12.01
C ALA A 91 -17.78 -2.12 -10.55
N ASN A 92 -17.04 -3.16 -10.15
CA ASN A 92 -16.40 -3.21 -8.83
C ASN A 92 -15.32 -2.13 -8.69
N LEU A 93 -14.49 -1.91 -9.72
CA LEU A 93 -13.48 -0.85 -9.71
C LEU A 93 -14.11 0.55 -9.76
N ASP A 94 -15.27 0.73 -10.39
CA ASP A 94 -16.02 1.99 -10.38
C ASP A 94 -16.53 2.35 -8.98
N ASP A 95 -16.97 1.35 -8.20
CA ASP A 95 -17.28 1.51 -6.78
C ASP A 95 -16.07 2.01 -5.98
N ILE A 96 -14.90 1.42 -6.22
CA ILE A 96 -13.63 1.82 -5.60
C ILE A 96 -13.26 3.24 -6.00
N ALA A 97 -13.30 3.56 -7.30
CA ALA A 97 -12.97 4.87 -7.82
C ALA A 97 -13.90 5.96 -7.24
N ARG A 98 -15.20 5.66 -7.09
CA ARG A 98 -16.15 6.54 -6.43
C ARG A 98 -15.74 6.82 -4.98
N VAL A 99 -15.35 5.80 -4.21
CA VAL A 99 -14.87 6.01 -2.83
C VAL A 99 -13.57 6.80 -2.83
N PHE A 100 -12.62 6.53 -3.73
CA PHE A 100 -11.38 7.32 -3.81
C PHE A 100 -11.66 8.81 -4.07
N ARG A 101 -12.58 9.13 -4.99
CA ARG A 101 -13.02 10.51 -5.24
C ARG A 101 -13.71 11.14 -4.03
N GLN A 102 -14.48 10.37 -3.25
CA GLN A 102 -15.17 10.88 -2.04
C GLN A 102 -14.19 11.13 -0.88
N GLN A 103 -13.20 10.26 -0.70
CA GLN A 103 -12.28 10.35 0.43
C GLN A 103 -11.11 11.29 0.16
N GLN A 104 -10.79 11.49 -1.12
CA GLN A 104 -9.73 12.37 -1.62
C GLN A 104 -8.42 12.13 -0.88
N ALA A 105 -8.00 10.87 -0.79
CA ALA A 105 -6.66 10.57 -0.30
C ALA A 105 -5.63 11.15 -1.26
N ASP A 106 -4.57 11.77 -0.74
CA ASP A 106 -3.47 12.30 -1.55
C ASP A 106 -2.73 11.17 -2.25
N ILE A 107 -2.53 10.06 -1.53
CA ILE A 107 -1.83 8.87 -2.01
C ILE A 107 -2.57 7.62 -1.56
N VAL A 108 -2.74 6.66 -2.48
CA VAL A 108 -3.36 5.36 -2.24
C VAL A 108 -2.36 4.25 -2.55
N ALA A 109 -2.11 3.36 -1.60
CA ALA A 109 -1.37 2.12 -1.80
C ALA A 109 -2.32 0.97 -2.13
N LEU A 110 -2.00 0.22 -3.17
CA LEU A 110 -2.79 -0.90 -3.65
C LEU A 110 -1.98 -2.19 -3.60
N GLN A 111 -2.65 -3.28 -3.27
CA GLN A 111 -2.13 -4.65 -3.30
C GLN A 111 -3.10 -5.54 -4.09
N GLU A 112 -2.62 -6.67 -4.64
CA GLU A 112 -3.39 -7.51 -5.57
C GLU A 112 -4.01 -6.69 -6.70
N ALA A 113 -3.23 -5.71 -7.17
CA ALA A 113 -3.61 -4.85 -8.27
C ALA A 113 -3.12 -5.46 -9.58
N ASP A 114 -4.06 -5.79 -10.46
CA ASP A 114 -3.78 -6.48 -11.70
C ASP A 114 -3.44 -5.50 -12.82
N ALA A 115 -2.44 -5.86 -13.61
CA ALA A 115 -2.30 -5.38 -14.98
C ALA A 115 -3.26 -6.17 -15.89
N ALA A 116 -3.15 -6.01 -17.21
CA ALA A 116 -3.91 -6.83 -18.16
C ALA A 116 -3.62 -8.33 -17.92
N SER A 117 -4.55 -8.99 -17.24
CA SER A 117 -4.45 -10.39 -16.82
C SER A 117 -5.70 -11.14 -17.23
N PHE A 118 -5.50 -12.32 -17.83
CA PHE A 118 -6.58 -13.15 -18.34
C PHE A 118 -7.64 -13.47 -17.28
N TRP A 119 -7.21 -13.75 -16.05
CA TRP A 119 -8.11 -14.14 -14.96
C TRP A 119 -8.92 -13.00 -14.32
N SER A 120 -8.68 -11.74 -14.73
CA SER A 120 -9.24 -10.54 -14.09
C SER A 120 -9.72 -9.50 -15.12
N GLY A 121 -10.18 -9.97 -16.27
CA GLY A 121 -10.85 -9.14 -17.29
C GLY A 121 -9.94 -8.55 -18.36
N ASP A 122 -8.64 -8.89 -18.36
CA ASP A 122 -7.67 -8.50 -19.41
C ASP A 122 -7.54 -6.98 -19.63
N PHE A 123 -7.57 -6.20 -18.54
CA PHE A 123 -7.25 -4.77 -18.56
C PHE A 123 -6.47 -4.36 -17.31
N ASP A 124 -5.78 -3.23 -17.39
CA ASP A 124 -4.99 -2.69 -16.28
C ASP A 124 -5.89 -2.01 -15.22
N HIS A 125 -5.98 -2.61 -14.04
CA HIS A 125 -6.81 -2.12 -12.94
C HIS A 125 -6.24 -0.83 -12.34
N VAL A 126 -4.92 -0.67 -12.30
CA VAL A 126 -4.25 0.50 -11.73
C VAL A 126 -4.45 1.70 -12.64
N ALA A 127 -4.18 1.57 -13.94
CA ALA A 127 -4.42 2.63 -14.91
C ALA A 127 -5.92 3.00 -14.99
N TYR A 128 -6.81 2.00 -14.91
CA TYR A 128 -8.25 2.24 -14.87
C TYR A 128 -8.65 3.05 -13.63
N LEU A 129 -8.23 2.64 -12.43
CA LEU A 129 -8.52 3.37 -11.18
C LEU A 129 -7.90 4.76 -11.19
N ALA A 130 -6.65 4.91 -11.65
CA ALA A 130 -5.97 6.20 -11.77
C ALA A 130 -6.82 7.19 -12.57
N LYS A 131 -7.30 6.76 -13.74
CA LYS A 131 -8.15 7.56 -14.61
C LYS A 131 -9.50 7.88 -13.99
N GLN A 132 -10.21 6.86 -13.48
CA GLN A 132 -11.54 7.05 -12.93
C GLN A 132 -11.53 7.88 -11.65
N ALA A 133 -10.47 7.82 -10.85
CA ALA A 133 -10.37 8.49 -9.56
C ALA A 133 -9.51 9.78 -9.56
N HIS A 134 -8.99 10.18 -10.72
CA HIS A 134 -8.18 11.39 -10.92
C HIS A 134 -6.84 11.40 -10.17
N TYR A 135 -6.07 10.31 -10.29
CA TYR A 135 -4.71 10.18 -9.77
C TYR A 135 -3.72 10.17 -10.93
N PRO A 136 -3.21 11.34 -11.36
CA PRO A 136 -2.36 11.44 -12.55
C PRO A 136 -0.97 10.81 -12.38
N TRP A 137 -0.48 10.60 -11.15
CA TRP A 137 0.77 9.87 -10.93
C TRP A 137 0.46 8.47 -10.42
N HIS A 138 1.03 7.45 -11.05
CA HIS A 138 0.91 6.08 -10.57
C HIS A 138 2.17 5.25 -10.83
N LEU A 139 2.43 4.29 -9.94
CA LEU A 139 3.57 3.38 -10.01
C LEU A 139 3.05 1.96 -9.73
N HIS A 140 3.44 0.96 -10.52
CA HIS A 140 2.89 -0.40 -10.41
C HIS A 140 3.99 -1.46 -10.64
N ALA A 141 4.33 -2.19 -9.59
CA ALA A 141 5.21 -3.35 -9.69
C ALA A 141 4.42 -4.62 -10.02
N TYR A 142 4.82 -5.31 -11.08
CA TYR A 142 4.30 -6.64 -11.43
C TYR A 142 5.07 -7.71 -10.66
N ASN A 143 4.73 -7.86 -9.38
CA ASN A 143 5.39 -8.84 -8.51
C ASN A 143 5.16 -10.28 -8.96
N VAL A 144 4.00 -10.53 -9.58
CA VAL A 144 3.75 -11.72 -10.40
C VAL A 144 3.60 -11.26 -11.84
N ASN A 145 4.31 -11.92 -12.77
CA ASN A 145 4.25 -11.62 -14.19
C ASN A 145 4.27 -12.92 -15.00
N SER A 146 3.13 -13.25 -15.59
CA SER A 146 2.96 -14.46 -16.41
C SER A 146 1.90 -14.22 -17.47
N TRP A 147 1.80 -15.13 -18.44
CA TRP A 147 0.77 -15.04 -19.48
C TRP A 147 -0.66 -15.14 -18.92
N PHE A 148 -0.84 -15.73 -17.74
CA PHE A 148 -2.16 -15.97 -17.14
C PHE A 148 -2.54 -14.88 -16.13
N SER A 149 -1.58 -14.47 -15.30
CA SER A 149 -1.77 -13.47 -14.25
C SER A 149 -0.55 -12.57 -14.11
N THR A 150 -0.80 -11.26 -14.12
CA THR A 150 0.18 -10.19 -13.93
C THR A 150 -0.37 -9.18 -12.93
N PHE A 151 0.17 -9.14 -11.73
CA PHE A 151 -0.34 -8.30 -10.66
C PHE A 151 0.73 -8.02 -9.60
N GLY A 152 0.44 -7.08 -8.71
CA GLY A 152 1.31 -6.81 -7.57
C GLY A 152 0.88 -5.62 -6.74
N THR A 153 1.84 -4.75 -6.44
CA THR A 153 1.67 -3.57 -5.60
C THR A 153 1.72 -2.31 -6.44
N ALA A 154 0.93 -1.31 -6.05
CA ALA A 154 0.92 -0.02 -6.73
C ALA A 154 0.74 1.16 -5.78
N LEU A 155 1.07 2.35 -6.28
CA LEU A 155 0.76 3.65 -5.69
C LEU A 155 -0.04 4.46 -6.72
N LEU A 156 -1.13 5.07 -6.28
CA LEU A 156 -1.84 6.14 -6.98
C LEU A 156 -1.62 7.44 -6.22
N SER A 157 -1.28 8.53 -6.90
CA SER A 157 -0.96 9.80 -6.27
C SER A 157 -1.54 11.01 -7.01
N ARG A 158 -2.04 11.97 -6.22
CA ARG A 158 -2.42 13.32 -6.66
C ARG A 158 -1.25 14.31 -6.54
N ILE A 159 -0.16 13.87 -5.93
CA ILE A 159 1.08 14.62 -5.73
C ILE A 159 2.16 14.02 -6.62
N PRO A 160 3.05 14.82 -7.24
CA PRO A 160 4.16 14.30 -8.03
C PRO A 160 5.03 13.27 -7.29
N LEU A 161 5.37 12.18 -7.97
CA LEU A 161 6.27 11.13 -7.48
C LEU A 161 7.67 11.26 -8.12
N LEU A 162 8.72 11.32 -7.32
CA LEU A 162 10.07 11.76 -7.77
C LEU A 162 11.08 10.64 -7.99
N GLU A 163 10.97 9.54 -7.25
CA GLU A 163 11.89 8.41 -7.31
C GLU A 163 11.09 7.13 -7.13
N GLY A 164 10.92 6.34 -8.17
CA GLY A 164 10.22 5.06 -8.09
C GLY A 164 11.16 3.90 -7.82
N ILE A 165 10.75 2.97 -6.98
CA ILE A 165 11.39 1.66 -6.85
C ILE A 165 10.29 0.61 -6.95
N GLU A 166 10.50 -0.38 -7.79
CA GLU A 166 9.72 -1.61 -7.81
C GLU A 166 10.59 -2.73 -7.27
N TYR A 167 10.06 -3.50 -6.33
CA TYR A 167 10.80 -4.60 -5.72
C TYR A 167 9.94 -5.85 -5.62
N THR A 168 10.49 -6.98 -6.09
CA THR A 168 9.93 -8.32 -5.92
C THR A 168 10.82 -9.11 -4.98
N PHE A 169 10.24 -9.62 -3.90
CA PHE A 169 10.96 -10.43 -2.91
C PHE A 169 11.49 -11.72 -3.52
N GLU A 170 12.41 -12.37 -2.82
CA GLU A 170 12.83 -13.73 -3.19
C GLU A 170 11.62 -14.67 -3.34
N PRO A 171 11.54 -15.45 -4.44
CA PRO A 171 10.45 -16.38 -4.67
C PRO A 171 10.32 -17.39 -3.53
N SER A 172 9.07 -17.65 -3.14
CA SER A 172 8.78 -18.51 -2.00
C SER A 172 7.65 -19.49 -2.33
N PRO A 173 7.85 -20.49 -3.20
CA PRO A 173 6.82 -21.49 -3.47
C PRO A 173 6.35 -22.20 -2.19
N PRO A 174 5.09 -22.66 -2.11
CA PRO A 174 4.08 -22.65 -3.18
C PRO A 174 3.26 -21.35 -3.26
N THR A 175 3.58 -20.33 -2.47
CA THR A 175 2.88 -19.03 -2.53
C THR A 175 3.40 -18.21 -3.71
N LEU A 176 2.50 -17.48 -4.37
CA LEU A 176 2.86 -16.56 -5.44
C LEU A 176 3.73 -15.42 -4.91
N ASP A 177 4.59 -14.89 -5.77
CA ASP A 177 5.53 -13.82 -5.45
C ASP A 177 4.83 -12.56 -4.91
N LYS A 178 5.62 -11.80 -4.16
CA LYS A 178 5.21 -10.66 -3.35
C LYS A 178 6.26 -9.57 -3.46
N GLY A 179 5.91 -8.35 -3.05
CA GLY A 179 6.83 -7.24 -3.19
C GLY A 179 6.28 -5.93 -2.67
N PHE A 180 6.94 -4.86 -3.08
CA PHE A 180 6.52 -3.50 -2.78
C PHE A 180 6.88 -2.54 -3.91
N VAL A 181 6.20 -1.40 -3.91
CA VAL A 181 6.66 -0.19 -4.59
C VAL A 181 7.02 0.87 -3.56
N LEU A 182 8.05 1.67 -3.84
CA LEU A 182 8.43 2.86 -3.09
C LEU A 182 8.40 4.06 -4.04
N ALA A 183 7.80 5.16 -3.60
CA ALA A 183 7.92 6.44 -4.28
C ALA A 183 8.22 7.59 -3.30
N SER A 184 9.02 8.54 -3.73
CA SER A 184 9.31 9.78 -2.97
C SER A 184 8.35 10.91 -3.34
N ILE A 185 7.93 11.70 -2.34
CA ILE A 185 7.19 12.95 -2.55
C ILE A 185 7.91 14.15 -1.93
N HIS A 186 7.64 15.35 -2.47
CA HIS A 186 7.91 16.59 -1.76
C HIS A 186 6.83 16.85 -0.71
N TRP A 187 7.26 17.00 0.54
CA TRP A 187 6.44 17.50 1.63
C TRP A 187 6.76 18.98 1.88
N PRO A 188 5.77 19.89 1.82
CA PRO A 188 6.01 21.33 1.97
C PRO A 188 6.54 21.67 3.37
N GLY A 189 7.59 22.50 3.41
CA GLY A 189 8.06 23.09 4.65
C GLY A 189 7.10 24.17 5.13
N LYS A 190 7.16 24.50 6.43
CA LYS A 190 6.51 25.72 6.95
C LYS A 190 7.09 26.96 6.26
N ALA A 191 6.43 28.11 6.38
CA ALA A 191 6.96 29.38 5.88
C ALA A 191 8.43 29.59 6.32
N GLY A 192 9.33 29.67 5.35
CA GLY A 192 10.78 29.81 5.58
C GLY A 192 11.56 28.52 5.85
N GLU A 193 10.91 27.35 5.94
CA GLU A 193 11.55 26.04 6.01
C GLU A 193 11.60 25.36 4.63
N PRO A 194 12.67 24.61 4.30
CA PRO A 194 12.73 23.85 3.05
C PRO A 194 11.71 22.70 3.04
N SER A 195 11.28 22.32 1.85
CA SER A 195 10.53 21.07 1.65
C SER A 195 11.35 19.86 2.09
N ARG A 196 10.69 18.81 2.55
CA ARG A 196 11.30 17.53 2.95
C ARG A 196 10.93 16.46 1.93
N ILE A 197 11.81 15.48 1.72
CA ILE A 197 11.47 14.28 0.97
C ILE A 197 10.86 13.26 1.93
N VAL A 198 9.75 12.65 1.53
CA VAL A 198 9.09 11.58 2.29
C VAL A 198 8.93 10.38 1.38
N ASP A 199 9.37 9.22 1.84
CA ASP A 199 9.20 7.95 1.13
C ASP A 199 7.85 7.35 1.47
N ILE A 200 7.14 6.87 0.45
CA ILE A 200 5.84 6.20 0.56
C ILE A 200 5.98 4.80 0.00
N ILE A 201 5.56 3.78 0.75
CA ILE A 201 5.72 2.38 0.37
C ILE A 201 4.35 1.68 0.38
N SER A 202 4.00 1.03 -0.73
CA SER A 202 2.92 0.03 -0.80
C SER A 202 3.52 -1.36 -0.73
N VAL A 203 3.17 -2.17 0.26
CA VAL A 203 3.74 -3.52 0.47
C VAL A 203 2.67 -4.59 0.55
N HIS A 204 2.97 -5.78 0.02
CA HIS A 204 2.20 -7.00 0.25
C HIS A 204 3.13 -8.12 0.71
N LEU A 205 2.92 -8.67 1.91
CA LEU A 205 3.73 -9.76 2.46
C LEU A 205 3.05 -11.13 2.32
N ASP A 206 3.83 -12.20 2.53
CA ASP A 206 3.35 -13.58 2.45
C ASP A 206 2.23 -13.90 3.46
N PHE A 207 1.14 -14.50 2.96
CA PHE A 207 -0.02 -14.86 3.77
C PHE A 207 0.15 -16.15 4.57
N SER A 208 1.12 -16.99 4.20
CA SER A 208 1.20 -18.38 4.67
C SER A 208 2.20 -18.57 5.82
N ARG A 209 3.45 -18.14 5.66
CA ARG A 209 4.58 -18.52 6.52
C ARG A 209 5.23 -17.31 7.16
N GLN A 210 5.35 -17.37 8.49
CA GLN A 210 6.03 -16.33 9.27
C GLN A 210 7.50 -16.14 8.86
N SER A 211 8.25 -17.24 8.64
CA SER A 211 9.66 -17.16 8.26
C SER A 211 9.89 -16.46 6.92
N VAL A 212 8.94 -16.58 5.98
CA VAL A 212 8.97 -15.88 4.69
C VAL A 212 8.72 -14.39 4.92
N ARG A 213 7.71 -14.01 5.72
CA ARG A 213 7.49 -12.60 6.08
C ARG A 213 8.71 -11.99 6.76
N ASP A 214 9.39 -12.73 7.63
CA ASP A 214 10.63 -12.25 8.29
C ASP A 214 11.75 -12.02 7.27
N GLN A 215 11.87 -12.87 6.25
CA GLN A 215 12.82 -12.68 5.14
C GLN A 215 12.47 -11.47 4.30
N GLN A 216 11.22 -11.33 3.89
CA GLN A 216 10.73 -10.18 3.12
C GLN A 216 10.98 -8.86 3.86
N LEU A 217 10.77 -8.84 5.18
CA LEU A 217 11.12 -7.69 6.01
C LEU A 217 12.63 -7.37 6.02
N ARG A 218 13.51 -8.38 5.98
CA ARG A 218 14.95 -8.14 5.88
C ARG A 218 15.30 -7.51 4.54
N GLU A 219 14.76 -8.03 3.45
CA GLU A 219 14.93 -7.46 2.10
C GLU A 219 14.45 -6.00 2.04
N MET A 220 13.26 -5.71 2.57
CA MET A 220 12.77 -4.31 2.68
C MET A 220 13.74 -3.42 3.46
N ARG A 221 14.26 -3.90 4.60
CA ARG A 221 15.21 -3.13 5.42
C ARG A 221 16.50 -2.84 4.68
N GLU A 222 16.99 -3.77 3.87
CA GLU A 222 18.20 -3.58 3.07
C GLU A 222 18.01 -2.49 2.01
N VAL A 223 16.88 -2.52 1.29
CA VAL A 223 16.53 -1.45 0.32
C VAL A 223 16.36 -0.10 1.02
N MET A 224 15.77 -0.10 2.22
CA MET A 224 15.54 1.12 3.00
C MET A 224 16.76 1.60 3.78
N ALA A 225 17.80 0.79 3.96
CA ALA A 225 18.95 1.12 4.81
C ALA A 225 19.76 2.31 4.26
N SER A 226 19.77 2.49 2.94
CA SER A 226 20.39 3.63 2.27
C SER A 226 19.51 4.88 2.30
N ARG A 227 18.24 4.77 2.73
CA ARG A 227 17.25 5.84 2.70
C ARG A 227 16.97 6.35 4.11
N MET A 228 17.41 7.58 4.39
CA MET A 228 17.22 8.23 5.70
C MET A 228 16.00 9.16 5.76
N ASN A 229 15.21 9.22 4.69
CA ASN A 229 14.00 10.04 4.62
C ASN A 229 12.95 9.58 5.63
N PRO A 230 12.12 10.48 6.19
CA PRO A 230 10.83 10.12 6.77
C PRO A 230 10.06 9.17 5.85
N THR A 231 9.39 8.17 6.43
CA THR A 231 8.78 7.09 5.65
C THR A 231 7.40 6.73 6.17
N ILE A 232 6.49 6.52 5.23
CA ILE A 232 5.16 5.97 5.46
C ILE A 232 5.08 4.64 4.71
N VAL A 233 4.88 3.54 5.46
CA VAL A 233 4.70 2.19 4.89
C VAL A 233 3.25 1.79 5.11
N LEU A 234 2.56 1.44 4.04
CA LEU A 234 1.17 1.04 4.08
C LEU A 234 0.93 -0.18 3.19
N GLY A 235 0.01 -1.04 3.59
CA GLY A 235 -0.28 -2.25 2.81
C GLY A 235 -0.75 -3.43 3.65
N ASP A 236 -0.89 -4.56 2.97
CA ASP A 236 -1.27 -5.84 3.56
C ASP A 236 -0.02 -6.60 4.01
N PHE A 237 0.17 -6.65 5.34
CA PHE A 237 1.29 -7.36 5.95
C PHE A 237 0.98 -8.81 6.26
N ASN A 238 -0.27 -9.26 6.06
CA ASN A 238 -0.71 -10.59 6.40
C ASN A 238 -0.36 -11.02 7.85
N SER A 239 -0.29 -10.05 8.77
CA SER A 239 0.13 -10.26 10.14
C SER A 239 -0.62 -9.34 11.10
N GLU A 240 -1.13 -9.93 12.19
CA GLU A 240 -1.76 -9.19 13.28
C GLU A 240 -0.71 -8.73 14.30
N TRP A 241 -0.99 -7.67 15.04
CA TRP A 241 -0.06 -7.15 16.06
C TRP A 241 0.28 -8.14 17.17
N LEU A 242 -0.71 -8.92 17.62
CA LEU A 242 -0.60 -9.85 18.75
C LEU A 242 -0.14 -11.25 18.32
N GLN A 243 0.08 -11.47 17.02
CA GLN A 243 0.61 -12.73 16.52
C GLN A 243 2.03 -12.96 17.06
N GLN A 244 2.35 -14.20 17.40
CA GLN A 244 3.72 -14.57 17.74
C GLN A 244 4.63 -14.35 16.52
N GLY A 245 5.74 -13.63 16.70
CA GLY A 245 6.60 -13.24 15.59
C GLY A 245 6.03 -12.10 14.73
N SER A 246 5.02 -11.37 15.20
CA SER A 246 4.40 -10.27 14.43
C SER A 246 5.44 -9.31 13.85
N VAL A 247 5.47 -9.26 12.51
CA VAL A 247 6.34 -8.37 11.73
C VAL A 247 6.02 -6.90 12.03
N ILE A 248 4.74 -6.59 12.30
CA ILE A 248 4.30 -5.24 12.69
C ILE A 248 4.86 -4.86 14.05
N ASN A 249 4.81 -5.78 15.02
CA ASN A 249 5.36 -5.54 16.36
C ASN A 249 6.86 -5.31 16.30
N GLU A 250 7.57 -6.08 15.48
CA GLU A 250 9.00 -5.94 15.27
C GLU A 250 9.33 -4.58 14.65
N LEU A 251 8.67 -4.20 13.55
CA LEU A 251 8.88 -2.90 12.91
C LEU A 251 8.56 -1.76 13.87
N ALA A 252 7.41 -1.77 14.55
CA ALA A 252 7.01 -0.64 15.39
C ALA A 252 7.82 -0.51 16.69
N LYS A 253 8.26 -1.61 17.31
CA LYS A 253 8.98 -1.55 18.60
C LYS A 253 10.49 -1.54 18.43
N LYS A 254 11.03 -2.31 17.50
CA LYS A 254 12.47 -2.54 17.36
C LYS A 254 13.11 -1.70 16.26
N SER A 255 12.35 -0.84 15.58
CA SER A 255 12.88 0.05 14.54
C SER A 255 12.40 1.50 14.71
N ARG A 256 12.64 2.34 13.69
CA ARG A 256 12.24 3.75 13.64
C ARG A 256 10.74 3.99 13.40
N PHE A 257 9.95 2.94 13.20
CA PHE A 257 8.53 3.03 12.88
C PHE A 257 7.61 3.07 14.12
N SER A 258 6.38 3.49 13.90
CA SER A 258 5.25 3.44 14.85
C SER A 258 3.95 3.25 14.07
N THR A 259 2.89 2.76 14.74
CA THR A 259 1.57 2.57 14.10
C THR A 259 0.44 2.97 15.06
N PHE A 260 -0.75 3.20 14.51
CA PHE A 260 -1.90 3.70 15.24
C PHE A 260 -2.59 2.60 16.06
N GLN A 261 -2.71 2.82 17.38
CA GLN A 261 -3.43 1.97 18.34
C GLN A 261 -3.32 0.47 18.05
N PRO A 262 -2.11 -0.11 18.06
CA PRO A 262 -1.88 -1.44 17.49
C PRO A 262 -2.63 -2.60 18.15
N LYS A 263 -3.09 -2.42 19.39
CA LYS A 263 -3.82 -3.44 20.16
C LYS A 263 -5.34 -3.32 20.02
N SER A 264 -5.85 -2.34 19.27
CA SER A 264 -7.28 -2.09 19.13
C SER A 264 -7.89 -2.99 18.04
N ASN A 265 -9.03 -3.60 18.36
CA ASN A 265 -9.84 -4.39 17.42
C ASN A 265 -10.83 -3.52 16.63
N ALA A 266 -10.88 -2.21 16.88
CA ALA A 266 -11.78 -1.28 16.16
C ALA A 266 -11.38 -1.06 14.70
N TYR A 267 -10.19 -1.53 14.31
CA TYR A 267 -9.57 -1.29 13.00
C TYR A 267 -9.36 -2.58 12.21
N ASN A 268 -10.28 -3.53 12.35
CA ASN A 268 -10.25 -4.76 11.56
C ASN A 268 -10.48 -4.43 10.09
N SER A 269 -9.51 -4.80 9.26
CA SER A 269 -9.50 -4.57 7.82
C SER A 269 -9.84 -5.83 7.02
N TYR A 270 -9.69 -7.02 7.61
CA TYR A 270 -10.00 -8.29 6.97
C TYR A 270 -10.80 -9.17 7.94
N LYS A 271 -12.10 -9.35 7.67
CA LYS A 271 -13.03 -10.07 8.57
C LYS A 271 -12.93 -9.50 10.00
N ASN A 272 -12.41 -10.29 10.95
CA ASN A 272 -12.21 -9.92 12.35
C ASN A 272 -10.73 -9.66 12.71
N LYS A 273 -9.88 -9.44 11.70
CA LYS A 273 -8.44 -9.23 11.84
C LYS A 273 -8.03 -7.88 11.28
N ARG A 274 -6.89 -7.37 11.74
CA ARG A 274 -6.20 -6.22 11.15
C ARG A 274 -4.94 -6.70 10.45
N LEU A 275 -4.99 -6.79 9.13
CA LEU A 275 -3.89 -7.23 8.26
C LEU A 275 -3.30 -6.07 7.45
N ASP A 276 -4.11 -5.03 7.24
CA ASP A 276 -3.72 -3.81 6.55
C ASP A 276 -3.26 -2.78 7.57
N TRP A 277 -2.00 -2.35 7.45
CA TRP A 277 -1.35 -1.47 8.42
C TRP A 277 -0.84 -0.21 7.74
N ILE A 278 -0.76 0.86 8.53
CA ILE A 278 -0.03 2.07 8.18
C ILE A 278 1.00 2.29 9.29
N LEU A 279 2.27 2.31 8.91
CA LEU A 279 3.41 2.55 9.77
C LEU A 279 4.09 3.85 9.33
N ILE A 280 4.48 4.66 10.30
CA ILE A 280 5.14 5.95 10.06
C ILE A 280 6.43 6.05 10.88
N THR A 281 7.43 6.71 10.35
CA THR A 281 8.64 7.08 11.09
C THR A 281 8.29 8.01 12.27
N ARG A 282 9.11 7.99 13.33
CA ARG A 282 8.80 8.68 14.60
C ARG A 282 8.81 10.21 14.53
N ASP A 283 9.34 10.77 13.46
CA ASP A 283 9.26 12.19 13.07
C ASP A 283 7.84 12.60 12.60
N LEU A 284 7.02 11.62 12.23
CA LEU A 284 5.62 11.79 11.85
C LEU A 284 4.66 11.39 13.00
N GLU A 285 3.43 11.88 12.93
CA GLU A 285 2.34 11.49 13.84
C GLU A 285 1.00 11.37 13.10
N PHE A 286 0.14 10.47 13.61
CA PHE A 286 -1.23 10.32 13.13
C PHE A 286 -2.12 11.44 13.67
N VAL A 287 -2.83 12.12 12.78
CA VAL A 287 -3.90 13.06 13.10
C VAL A 287 -5.23 12.32 13.24
N SER A 288 -5.52 11.45 12.28
CA SER A 288 -6.72 10.61 12.28
C SER A 288 -6.40 9.23 11.68
N TYR A 289 -7.21 8.23 12.02
CA TYR A 289 -7.10 6.88 11.49
C TYR A 289 -8.48 6.21 11.48
N ARG A 290 -8.89 5.65 10.34
CA ARG A 290 -10.17 4.97 10.18
C ARG A 290 -10.09 3.83 9.18
N VAL A 291 -10.90 2.80 9.43
CA VAL A 291 -11.20 1.75 8.46
C VAL A 291 -12.60 2.00 7.95
N LEU A 292 -12.77 2.08 6.64
CA LEU A 292 -14.07 2.37 6.04
C LEU A 292 -15.00 1.17 6.14
N PRO A 293 -16.31 1.40 6.34
CA PRO A 293 -17.30 0.33 6.37
C PRO A 293 -17.67 -0.17 4.97
N ASP A 294 -17.31 0.58 3.91
CA ASP A 294 -17.60 0.27 2.52
C ASP A 294 -17.07 -1.12 2.14
N ASN A 295 -17.92 -1.90 1.49
CA ASN A 295 -17.58 -3.21 0.98
C ASN A 295 -17.05 -3.07 -0.45
N LEU A 296 -15.74 -2.92 -0.58
CA LEU A 296 -15.05 -2.64 -1.85
C LEU A 296 -14.21 -3.83 -2.34
N SER A 297 -13.77 -4.65 -1.39
CA SER A 297 -12.88 -5.78 -1.50
C SER A 297 -13.15 -6.67 -0.29
N ASP A 298 -12.63 -7.89 -0.26
CA ASP A 298 -12.64 -8.69 0.97
C ASP A 298 -11.73 -8.09 2.06
N HIS A 299 -10.94 -7.06 1.70
CA HIS A 299 -10.31 -6.10 2.60
C HIS A 299 -11.05 -4.75 2.63
N ARG A 300 -11.00 -4.10 3.79
CA ARG A 300 -11.55 -2.75 4.00
C ARG A 300 -10.47 -1.70 3.80
N MET A 301 -10.83 -0.65 3.07
CA MET A 301 -9.96 0.51 2.87
C MET A 301 -9.62 1.17 4.21
N THR A 302 -8.33 1.37 4.44
CA THR A 302 -7.82 1.99 5.66
C THR A 302 -7.22 3.35 5.32
N ILE A 303 -7.63 4.40 6.04
CA ILE A 303 -7.25 5.79 5.77
C ILE A 303 -6.62 6.41 7.02
N ALA A 304 -5.55 7.17 6.84
CA ALA A 304 -4.94 7.98 7.88
C ALA A 304 -4.61 9.39 7.37
N GLU A 305 -4.72 10.35 8.27
CA GLU A 305 -4.11 11.67 8.08
C GLU A 305 -2.85 11.75 8.93
N ILE A 306 -1.76 12.19 8.33
CA ILE A 306 -0.43 12.20 8.94
C ILE A 306 0.12 13.61 8.87
N LYS A 307 0.90 14.00 9.87
CA LYS A 307 1.69 15.24 9.84
C LYS A 307 3.07 15.04 10.45
N PHE A 308 3.96 15.99 10.22
CA PHE A 308 5.20 16.08 11.00
C PHE A 308 4.91 16.53 12.43
N LYS A 309 5.61 15.92 13.39
CA LYS A 309 5.61 16.40 14.78
C LYS A 309 6.18 17.81 14.83
N SER A 310 5.59 18.65 15.67
CA SER A 310 6.20 19.94 16.01
C SER A 310 7.51 19.69 16.76
N LYS A 311 8.59 20.40 16.39
CA LYS A 311 9.80 20.43 17.22
C LYS A 311 9.39 20.96 18.61
N PRO A 312 9.85 20.35 19.72
CA PRO A 312 9.66 20.96 21.03
C PRO A 312 10.21 22.39 20.96
N SER A 313 9.41 23.37 21.38
CA SER A 313 9.88 24.74 21.56
C SER A 313 11.09 24.69 22.49
N GLY A 314 12.28 24.97 21.96
CA GLY A 314 13.50 24.95 22.75
C GLY A 314 13.31 25.85 23.96
N ILE A 315 13.58 25.31 25.15
CA ILE A 315 13.75 26.13 26.35
C ILE A 315 14.91 27.07 26.01
N HIS A 316 14.61 28.35 25.76
CA HIS A 316 15.62 29.39 25.75
C HIS A 316 16.23 29.41 27.15
N HIS A 317 17.35 28.71 27.33
CA HIS A 317 18.25 29.03 28.43
C HIS A 317 18.83 30.40 28.14
N ALA A 318 18.10 31.43 28.60
CA ALA A 318 18.66 32.74 28.84
C ALA A 318 19.80 32.56 29.85
N ARG A 319 21.03 32.50 29.36
CA ARG A 319 22.20 32.79 30.19
C ARG A 319 22.15 34.30 30.42
N GLN A 320 21.76 34.68 31.64
CA GLN A 320 22.12 35.97 32.22
C GLN A 320 23.59 35.94 32.62
#